data_AF-S6VAE3-F1
#
_entry.id   AF-S6VAE3-F1
#
_cell.length_a   1.000
_cell.length_b   1.000
_cell.length_c   1.000
_cell.angle_alpha   90.00
_cell.angle_beta   90.00
_cell.angle_gamma   90.00
#
_symmetry.space_group_name_H-M   'P 1'
#
loop_
_entity.id
_entity.type
_entity.pdbx_description
1 polymer ?
#
loop_
_entity_poly.entity_id
_entity_poly.type
_entity_poly.pdbx_seq_one_letter_code
_entity_poly.pdbx_strand_id
1 'polypeptide(L)'
;MTIGRLSDGPSCEMDKLIVQIVGKKHSDQQQVLLLGSDGARIYPPKSEVLERELFSSALKVWDHIEGTHLHLQIATLDGEPIRLPLLSDTKVTPRQADAQFNQIVPVLPFVALPGSKTVDDMGAPVLARAGYVYVFYQEKLWRELEIQVSETGNTYHDIDLARYRQRGGFLPGERKATGVALEDIWLPALWNNRPVQTLQLCFSEIQLSAARLERLEKDAVSRNQRCNSPDLSGSKKRFTDLYKGKPDG
;
A
#
# COMPACT_ATOMS: atom_id res chain seq x y z
N MET A 1 -28.13 -40.24 -18.18
CA MET A 1 -26.73 -39.80 -18.07
C MET A 1 -26.74 -38.32 -17.73
N THR A 2 -26.51 -37.99 -16.46
CA THR A 2 -26.52 -36.61 -15.97
C THR A 2 -25.08 -36.11 -16.01
N ILE A 3 -24.78 -35.18 -16.91
CA ILE A 3 -23.46 -34.56 -17.02
C ILE A 3 -23.23 -33.78 -15.73
N GLY A 4 -22.30 -34.26 -14.91
CA GLY A 4 -21.89 -33.61 -13.67
C GLY A 4 -21.35 -32.22 -13.98
N ARG A 5 -22.00 -31.19 -13.43
CA ARG A 5 -21.58 -29.81 -13.51
C ARG A 5 -20.25 -29.68 -12.75
N LEU A 6 -19.15 -29.49 -13.48
CA LEU A 6 -17.86 -29.14 -12.88
C LEU A 6 -18.04 -27.82 -12.13
N SER A 7 -17.59 -27.79 -10.87
CA SER A 7 -17.74 -26.66 -9.96
C SER A 7 -17.27 -25.34 -10.58
N ASP A 8 -18.03 -24.26 -10.40
CA ASP A 8 -17.68 -22.87 -10.78
C ASP A 8 -16.51 -22.27 -9.95
N GLY A 9 -15.68 -23.12 -9.33
CA GLY A 9 -14.50 -22.71 -8.58
C GLY A 9 -13.35 -22.35 -9.52
N PRO A 10 -12.43 -21.44 -9.13
CA PRO A 10 -11.26 -21.13 -9.93
C PRO A 10 -10.47 -22.41 -10.22
N SER A 11 -10.08 -22.61 -11.48
CA SER A 11 -9.22 -23.72 -11.89
C SER A 11 -7.95 -23.72 -11.02
N CYS A 12 -7.55 -24.89 -10.52
CA CYS A 12 -6.36 -25.05 -9.69
C CYS A 12 -5.10 -24.70 -10.50
N GLU A 13 -4.72 -23.43 -10.52
CA GLU A 13 -3.39 -23.01 -10.96
C GLU A 13 -2.40 -23.38 -9.85
N MET A 14 -1.65 -24.47 -10.06
CA MET A 14 -0.57 -24.87 -9.15
C MET A 14 0.61 -23.90 -9.25
N ASP A 15 1.35 -23.77 -8.14
CA ASP A 15 2.64 -23.08 -8.05
C ASP A 15 2.65 -21.61 -8.51
N LYS A 16 1.57 -20.87 -8.21
CA LYS A 16 1.48 -19.43 -8.50
C LYS A 16 1.78 -18.56 -7.30
N LEU A 17 2.35 -17.39 -7.56
CA LEU A 17 2.31 -16.24 -6.68
C LEU A 17 1.30 -15.25 -7.25
N ILE A 18 0.26 -14.91 -6.48
CA ILE A 18 -0.80 -14.00 -6.91
C ILE A 18 -0.82 -12.81 -5.96
N VAL A 19 -0.74 -11.60 -6.52
CA VAL A 19 -0.91 -10.34 -5.79
C VAL A 19 -2.13 -9.60 -6.35
N GLN A 20 -3.07 -9.28 -5.48
CA GLN A 20 -4.24 -8.47 -5.80
C GLN A 20 -3.96 -7.01 -5.48
N ILE A 21 -4.19 -6.13 -6.44
CA ILE A 21 -4.23 -4.68 -6.26
C ILE A 21 -5.70 -4.28 -6.31
N VAL A 22 -6.20 -3.68 -5.24
CA VAL A 22 -7.61 -3.26 -5.15
C VAL A 22 -7.86 -2.08 -6.09
N GLY A 23 -8.94 -2.12 -6.86
CA GLY A 23 -9.20 -1.20 -7.96
C GLY A 23 -8.78 -1.78 -9.32
N LYS A 24 -9.16 -1.11 -10.41
CA LYS A 24 -8.88 -1.60 -11.78
C LYS A 24 -8.20 -0.58 -12.69
N LYS A 25 -8.24 0.70 -12.32
CA LYS A 25 -7.62 1.79 -13.05
C LYS A 25 -6.48 2.31 -12.22
N HIS A 26 -5.29 1.87 -12.55
CA HIS A 26 -4.06 2.21 -11.87
C HIS A 26 -3.14 2.90 -12.87
N SER A 27 -2.49 3.99 -12.45
CA SER A 27 -1.42 4.57 -13.24
C SER A 27 -0.23 3.60 -13.30
N ASP A 28 0.64 3.79 -14.30
CA ASP A 28 1.88 3.03 -14.45
C ASP A 28 3.02 3.55 -13.56
N GLN A 29 2.77 4.63 -12.81
CA GLN A 29 3.72 5.29 -11.90
C GLN A 29 4.06 4.44 -10.66
N GLN A 30 3.16 3.54 -10.26
CA GLN A 30 3.37 2.56 -9.18
C GLN A 30 3.23 1.15 -9.73
N GLN A 31 4.20 0.28 -9.44
CA GLN A 31 4.21 -1.09 -9.96
C GLN A 31 4.71 -2.09 -8.91
N VAL A 32 4.08 -3.27 -8.88
CA VAL A 32 4.58 -4.40 -8.08
C VAL A 32 5.53 -5.22 -8.94
N LEU A 33 6.76 -5.40 -8.46
CA LEU A 33 7.80 -6.17 -9.12
C LEU A 33 8.12 -7.43 -8.32
N LEU A 34 8.36 -8.52 -9.04
CA LEU A 34 8.97 -9.74 -8.49
C LEU A 34 10.44 -9.75 -8.88
N LEU A 35 11.33 -9.67 -7.89
CA LEU A 35 12.78 -9.69 -8.08
C LEU A 35 13.34 -11.06 -7.71
N GLY A 36 14.41 -11.48 -8.41
CA GLY A 36 15.23 -12.61 -8.00
C GLY A 36 16.02 -12.33 -6.72
N SER A 37 16.63 -13.37 -6.16
CA SER A 37 17.47 -13.28 -4.96
C SER A 37 18.70 -12.37 -5.15
N ASP A 38 19.12 -12.15 -6.40
CA ASP A 38 20.20 -11.24 -6.77
C ASP A 38 19.79 -9.76 -6.79
N GLY A 39 18.49 -9.47 -6.69
CA GLY A 39 17.91 -8.12 -6.76
C GLY A 39 17.95 -7.48 -8.15
N ALA A 40 18.56 -8.11 -9.15
CA ALA A 40 18.74 -7.58 -10.49
C ALA A 40 17.71 -8.14 -11.47
N ARG A 41 17.38 -9.43 -11.36
CA ARG A 41 16.43 -10.07 -12.27
C ARG A 41 15.00 -9.69 -11.93
N ILE A 42 14.27 -9.15 -12.90
CA ILE A 42 12.84 -8.83 -12.79
C ILE A 42 12.02 -9.88 -13.55
N TYR A 43 11.02 -10.47 -12.89
CA TYR A 43 10.10 -11.42 -13.50
C TYR A 43 8.79 -10.71 -13.88
N PRO A 44 8.37 -10.74 -15.16
CA PRO A 44 7.15 -10.08 -15.59
C PRO A 44 5.91 -10.83 -15.10
N PRO A 45 4.88 -10.13 -14.59
CA PRO A 45 3.60 -10.76 -14.26
C PRO A 45 2.74 -10.96 -15.50
N LYS A 46 1.89 -11.99 -15.47
CA LYS A 46 0.63 -11.98 -16.20
C LYS A 46 -0.36 -11.08 -15.45
N SER A 47 -0.89 -10.07 -16.13
CA SER A 47 -1.86 -9.14 -15.55
C SER A 47 -3.28 -9.55 -15.93
N GLU A 48 -4.18 -9.61 -14.95
CA GLU A 48 -5.60 -9.94 -15.14
C GLU A 48 -6.45 -8.87 -14.45
N VAL A 49 -7.59 -8.49 -15.04
CA VAL A 49 -8.54 -7.59 -14.40
C VAL A 49 -9.75 -8.40 -13.95
N LEU A 50 -10.04 -8.35 -12.66
CA LEU A 50 -11.25 -8.91 -12.08
C LEU A 50 -12.29 -7.80 -11.94
N GLU A 51 -13.20 -7.73 -12.90
CA GLU A 51 -14.30 -6.77 -12.85
C GLU A 51 -15.48 -7.31 -12.03
N ARG A 52 -15.88 -6.54 -11.03
CA ARG A 52 -17.09 -6.79 -10.24
C ARG A 52 -17.74 -5.46 -9.94
N GLU A 53 -19.07 -5.46 -9.83
CA GLU A 53 -19.90 -4.27 -9.63
C GLU A 53 -19.45 -3.40 -8.44
N LEU A 54 -19.16 -4.03 -7.29
CA LEU A 54 -18.82 -3.31 -6.05
C LEU A 54 -17.33 -3.34 -5.69
N PHE A 55 -16.55 -4.26 -6.24
CA PHE A 55 -15.16 -4.49 -5.84
C PHE A 55 -14.35 -5.07 -7.00
N SER A 56 -13.83 -4.18 -7.84
CA SER A 56 -12.92 -4.55 -8.92
C SER A 56 -11.47 -4.60 -8.43
N SER A 57 -10.65 -5.48 -9.00
CA SER A 57 -9.23 -5.59 -8.65
C SER A 57 -8.38 -5.97 -9.86
N ALA A 58 -7.14 -5.50 -9.92
CA ALA A 58 -6.12 -6.02 -10.82
C ALA A 58 -5.33 -7.14 -10.13
N LEU A 59 -5.07 -8.24 -10.83
CA LEU A 59 -4.23 -9.33 -10.35
C LEU A 59 -2.91 -9.32 -11.11
N LYS A 60 -1.82 -9.45 -10.35
CA LYS A 60 -0.49 -9.76 -10.87
C LYS A 60 -0.17 -11.21 -10.52
N VAL A 61 0.03 -12.04 -11.54
CA VAL A 61 0.21 -13.48 -11.41
C VAL A 61 1.58 -13.86 -11.95
N TRP A 62 2.36 -14.57 -11.14
CA TRP A 62 3.63 -15.15 -11.52
C TRP A 62 3.61 -16.65 -11.27
N ASP A 63 4.45 -17.40 -12.01
CA ASP A 63 4.95 -18.67 -11.52
C ASP A 63 5.81 -18.40 -10.27
N HIS A 64 5.58 -19.14 -9.20
CA HIS A 64 6.38 -19.01 -7.99
C HIS A 64 7.80 -19.52 -8.24
N ILE A 65 8.76 -18.75 -7.75
CA ILE A 65 10.19 -19.07 -7.84
C ILE A 65 10.77 -18.84 -6.45
N GLU A 66 11.44 -19.86 -5.91
CA GLU A 66 12.08 -19.77 -4.59
C GLU A 66 13.13 -18.64 -4.54
N GLY A 67 13.21 -17.98 -3.39
CA GLY A 67 14.16 -16.88 -3.17
C GLY A 67 13.79 -15.57 -3.87
N THR A 68 12.59 -15.46 -4.47
CA THR A 68 12.11 -14.19 -5.02
C THR A 68 11.54 -13.26 -3.96
N HIS A 69 11.55 -11.96 -4.26
CA HIS A 69 11.13 -10.90 -3.36
C HIS A 69 10.19 -9.92 -4.07
N LEU A 70 9.11 -9.50 -3.42
CA LEU A 70 8.23 -8.46 -3.93
C LEU A 70 8.73 -7.07 -3.54
N HIS A 71 8.71 -6.16 -4.51
CA HIS A 71 9.01 -4.74 -4.33
C HIS A 71 7.90 -3.87 -4.93
N LEU A 72 7.65 -2.72 -4.32
CA LEU A 72 6.92 -1.62 -4.93
C LEU A 72 7.94 -0.72 -5.64
N GLN A 73 7.76 -0.51 -6.93
CA GLN A 73 8.51 0.47 -7.71
C GLN A 73 7.67 1.72 -7.89
N ILE A 74 8.29 2.88 -7.68
CA ILE A 74 7.70 4.20 -7.88
C ILE A 74 8.56 4.95 -8.88
N ALA A 75 7.94 5.45 -9.95
CA ALA A 75 8.62 6.27 -10.93
C ALA A 75 9.14 7.57 -10.31
N THR A 76 10.28 8.04 -10.78
CA THR A 76 10.90 9.30 -10.38
C THR A 76 10.82 10.32 -11.52
N LEU A 77 10.84 11.61 -11.19
CA LEU A 77 10.92 12.68 -12.18
C LEU A 77 12.25 12.62 -12.95
N ASP A 78 13.33 12.32 -12.23
CA ASP A 78 14.69 12.18 -12.77
C ASP A 78 15.43 11.01 -12.10
N GLY A 79 16.20 10.27 -12.88
CA GLY A 79 17.05 9.16 -12.40
C GLY A 79 16.33 7.83 -12.22
N GLU A 80 16.93 6.94 -11.42
CA GLU A 80 16.41 5.59 -11.19
C GLU A 80 15.13 5.58 -10.32
N PRO A 81 14.16 4.69 -10.62
CA PRO A 81 12.96 4.52 -9.82
C PRO A 81 13.25 4.17 -8.36
N ILE A 82 12.39 4.64 -7.45
CA ILE A 82 12.46 4.26 -6.04
C ILE A 82 11.93 2.83 -5.90
N ARG A 83 12.72 1.93 -5.31
CA ARG A 83 12.34 0.54 -5.05
C ARG A 83 12.19 0.31 -3.55
N LEU A 84 10.98 -0.09 -3.15
CA LEU A 84 10.62 -0.29 -1.76
C LEU A 84 10.32 -1.78 -1.51
N PRO A 85 10.97 -2.44 -0.54
CA PRO A 85 10.72 -3.85 -0.25
C PRO A 85 9.31 -4.03 0.32
N LEU A 86 8.59 -5.06 -0.16
CA LEU A 86 7.25 -5.44 0.31
C LEU A 86 7.27 -6.77 1.07
N LEU A 87 7.77 -7.83 0.42
CA LEU A 87 7.77 -9.19 0.96
C LEU A 87 9.02 -9.94 0.50
N SER A 88 9.88 -10.35 1.44
CA SER A 88 11.13 -11.04 1.14
C SER A 88 11.00 -12.57 1.04
N ASP A 89 9.92 -13.18 1.52
CA ASP A 89 9.73 -14.63 1.44
C ASP A 89 8.40 -14.91 0.73
N THR A 90 8.44 -14.91 -0.60
CA THR A 90 7.26 -15.19 -1.42
C THR A 90 6.94 -16.68 -1.35
N LYS A 91 5.63 -16.99 -1.33
CA LYS A 91 5.14 -18.36 -1.22
C LYS A 91 4.15 -18.63 -2.34
N VAL A 92 3.99 -19.91 -2.65
CA VAL A 92 2.86 -20.36 -3.47
C VAL A 92 1.57 -19.96 -2.76
N THR A 93 0.69 -19.30 -3.50
CA THR A 93 -0.63 -18.87 -3.02
C THR A 93 -1.71 -19.39 -3.94
N PRO A 94 -2.65 -20.23 -3.46
CA PRO A 94 -3.75 -20.70 -4.28
C PRO A 94 -4.68 -19.54 -4.62
N ARG A 95 -5.20 -19.53 -5.85
CA ARG A 95 -6.18 -18.54 -6.30
C ARG A 95 -7.44 -18.58 -5.46
N GLN A 96 -7.86 -17.41 -5.00
CA GLN A 96 -9.07 -17.25 -4.19
C GLN A 96 -10.22 -16.67 -5.02
N ALA A 97 -11.46 -16.95 -4.61
CA ALA A 97 -12.66 -16.44 -5.28
C ALA A 97 -13.02 -14.98 -4.90
N ASP A 98 -12.54 -14.50 -3.75
CA ASP A 98 -12.85 -13.15 -3.26
C ASP A 98 -11.60 -12.27 -3.05
N ALA A 99 -10.94 -12.39 -1.90
CA ALA A 99 -9.69 -11.71 -1.62
C ALA A 99 -8.52 -12.68 -1.81
N GLN A 100 -7.52 -12.29 -2.60
CA GLN A 100 -6.29 -13.08 -2.73
C GLN A 100 -5.49 -13.00 -1.44
N PHE A 101 -4.61 -14.00 -1.22
CA PHE A 101 -3.81 -14.08 0.00
C PHE A 101 -2.79 -12.94 0.14
N ASN A 102 -2.41 -12.32 -0.98
CA ASN A 102 -1.57 -11.14 -1.01
C ASN A 102 -2.37 -9.98 -1.59
N GLN A 103 -2.44 -8.86 -0.87
CA GLN A 103 -3.24 -7.71 -1.25
C GLN A 103 -2.52 -6.40 -0.99
N ILE A 104 -2.56 -5.53 -1.98
CA ILE A 104 -2.16 -4.13 -1.92
C ILE A 104 -3.39 -3.27 -2.15
N VAL A 105 -3.51 -2.19 -1.39
CA VAL A 105 -4.63 -1.28 -1.43
C VAL A 105 -4.12 0.12 -1.73
N PRO A 106 -4.54 0.73 -2.85
CA PRO A 106 -4.38 2.16 -3.07
C PRO A 106 -5.23 2.94 -2.06
N VAL A 107 -4.62 3.92 -1.40
CA VAL A 107 -5.30 4.77 -0.43
C VAL A 107 -5.08 6.25 -0.71
N LEU A 108 -6.04 7.04 -0.29
CA LEU A 108 -5.96 8.50 -0.25
C LEU A 108 -5.89 8.95 1.21
N PRO A 109 -4.84 9.65 1.64
CA PRO A 109 -4.79 10.31 2.94
C PRO A 109 -5.89 11.37 3.09
N PHE A 110 -6.83 11.12 3.99
CA PHE A 110 -7.86 12.08 4.42
C PHE A 110 -7.64 12.51 5.86
N VAL A 111 -8.11 13.71 6.18
CA VAL A 111 -8.26 14.22 7.54
C VAL A 111 -9.76 14.38 7.82
N ALA A 112 -10.23 13.91 8.97
CA ALA A 112 -11.58 14.21 9.42
C ALA A 112 -11.64 15.66 9.88
N LEU A 113 -12.45 16.50 9.23
CA LEU A 113 -12.84 17.80 9.79
C LEU A 113 -14.01 17.57 10.74
N PRO A 114 -13.83 17.79 12.06
CA PRO A 114 -14.92 17.65 13.01
C PRO A 114 -16.06 18.58 12.60
N GLY A 115 -17.26 18.05 12.39
CA GLY A 115 -18.44 18.91 12.28
C GLY A 115 -18.87 19.39 13.66
N SER A 116 -19.68 20.46 13.67
CA SER A 116 -20.12 21.13 14.90
C SER A 116 -21.40 20.56 15.51
N LYS A 117 -21.96 19.48 14.95
CA LYS A 117 -23.36 19.12 15.21
C LYS A 117 -23.57 18.09 16.32
N THR A 118 -22.66 17.13 16.52
CA THR A 118 -22.80 16.09 17.56
C THR A 118 -21.45 15.54 18.04
N VAL A 119 -21.43 14.96 19.25
CA VAL A 119 -20.27 14.26 19.84
C VAL A 119 -19.86 13.01 19.03
N ASP A 120 -20.82 12.43 18.29
CA ASP A 120 -20.62 11.26 17.41
C ASP A 120 -20.32 11.64 15.95
N ASP A 121 -20.08 12.92 15.65
CA ASP A 121 -19.72 13.36 14.30
C ASP A 121 -18.29 12.89 13.98
N MET A 122 -18.19 11.87 13.11
CA MET A 122 -16.91 11.34 12.62
C MET A 122 -16.15 12.33 11.73
N GLY A 123 -16.74 13.50 11.47
CA GLY A 123 -16.21 14.55 10.64
C GLY A 123 -16.39 14.30 9.15
N ALA A 124 -16.36 15.37 8.38
CA ALA A 124 -16.30 15.26 6.92
C ALA A 124 -14.87 14.89 6.50
N PRO A 125 -14.65 13.81 5.73
CA PRO A 125 -13.33 13.51 5.20
C PRO A 125 -12.94 14.58 4.19
N VAL A 126 -11.86 15.31 4.47
CA VAL A 126 -11.24 16.22 3.50
C VAL A 126 -9.84 15.75 3.16
N LEU A 127 -9.40 16.04 1.95
CA LEU A 127 -8.04 15.74 1.52
C LEU A 127 -7.03 16.39 2.48
N ALA A 128 -5.92 15.69 2.73
CA ALA A 128 -4.88 16.20 3.59
C ALA A 128 -4.34 17.56 3.08
N ARG A 129 -3.99 18.47 3.97
CA ARG A 129 -3.30 19.71 3.58
C ARG A 129 -1.84 19.44 3.18
N ALA A 130 -1.18 20.45 2.61
CA ALA A 130 0.25 20.39 2.30
C ALA A 130 1.07 20.00 3.54
N GLY A 131 2.11 19.19 3.33
CA GLY A 131 2.93 18.63 4.40
C GLY A 131 3.52 17.28 3.99
N TYR A 132 3.68 16.37 4.95
CA TYR A 132 4.35 15.09 4.75
C TYR A 132 3.57 13.95 5.38
N VAL A 133 3.49 12.84 4.65
CA VAL A 133 2.99 11.54 5.15
C VAL A 133 4.18 10.60 5.34
N TYR A 134 4.22 9.98 6.50
CA TYR A 134 5.21 8.97 6.86
C TYR A 134 4.52 7.63 6.96
N VAL A 135 5.01 6.64 6.22
CA VAL A 135 4.56 5.26 6.30
C VAL A 135 5.64 4.44 6.94
N PHE A 136 5.36 3.90 8.12
CA PHE A 136 6.18 2.90 8.78
C PHE A 136 5.67 1.52 8.41
N TYR A 137 6.58 0.66 7.98
CA TYR A 137 6.30 -0.74 7.65
C TYR A 137 7.42 -1.60 8.23
N GLN A 138 7.05 -2.65 8.97
CA GLN A 138 7.99 -3.49 9.72
C GLN A 138 8.88 -2.64 10.65
N GLU A 139 8.24 -1.69 11.36
CA GLU A 139 8.85 -0.80 12.37
C GLU A 139 9.90 0.19 11.83
N LYS A 140 10.12 0.19 10.51
CA LYS A 140 11.02 1.12 9.83
C LYS A 140 10.22 2.10 8.98
N LEU A 141 10.73 3.31 8.83
CA LEU A 141 10.22 4.28 7.89
C LEU A 141 10.39 3.72 6.47
N TRP A 142 9.28 3.43 5.83
CA TRP A 142 9.22 2.78 4.53
C TRP A 142 8.97 3.78 3.41
N ARG A 143 8.10 4.77 3.65
CA ARG A 143 7.87 5.89 2.72
C ARG A 143 7.82 7.20 3.49
N GLU A 144 8.41 8.22 2.89
CA GLU A 144 8.20 9.62 3.24
C GLU A 144 7.70 10.30 1.97
N LEU A 145 6.49 10.87 2.03
CA LEU A 145 5.85 11.49 0.88
C LEU A 145 5.57 12.95 1.19
N GLU A 146 5.95 13.83 0.28
CA GLU A 146 5.50 15.22 0.27
C GLU A 146 4.11 15.31 -0.35
N ILE A 147 3.20 15.98 0.34
CA ILE A 147 1.87 16.33 -0.16
C ILE A 147 1.96 17.71 -0.79
N GLN A 148 1.76 17.76 -2.10
CA GLN A 148 1.63 19.00 -2.84
C GLN A 148 0.15 19.23 -3.15
N VAL A 149 -0.35 20.43 -2.86
CA VAL A 149 -1.75 20.80 -3.07
C VAL A 149 -1.82 21.77 -4.24
N SER A 150 -2.65 21.46 -5.22
CA SER A 150 -2.89 22.26 -6.42
C SER A 150 -4.38 22.48 -6.66
N GLU A 151 -4.72 23.30 -7.65
CA GLU A 151 -6.12 23.52 -8.06
C GLU A 151 -6.81 22.24 -8.54
N THR A 152 -6.05 21.28 -9.08
CA THR A 152 -6.58 20.00 -9.59
C THR A 152 -6.62 18.91 -8.52
N GLY A 153 -6.19 19.20 -7.30
CA GLY A 153 -6.18 18.28 -6.17
C GLY A 153 -4.78 18.05 -5.58
N ASN A 154 -4.71 17.05 -4.72
CA ASN A 154 -3.48 16.67 -4.02
C ASN A 154 -2.68 15.65 -4.80
N THR A 155 -1.37 15.80 -4.79
CA THR A 155 -0.42 14.82 -5.31
C THR A 155 0.56 14.41 -4.21
N TYR A 156 0.99 13.14 -4.27
CA TYR A 156 1.92 12.56 -3.29
C TYR A 156 3.25 12.24 -3.98
N HIS A 157 4.34 12.80 -3.46
CA HIS A 157 5.66 12.68 -4.07
C HIS A 157 6.62 11.98 -3.11
N ASP A 158 7.06 10.77 -3.45
CA ASP A 158 8.01 10.02 -2.62
C ASP A 158 9.39 10.66 -2.59
N ILE A 159 9.99 10.64 -1.39
CA ILE A 159 11.39 10.93 -1.13
C ILE A 159 12.15 9.60 -1.17
N ASP A 160 13.25 9.55 -1.95
CA ASP A 160 14.13 8.38 -1.98
C ASP A 160 14.92 8.25 -0.66
N LEU A 161 14.30 7.62 0.33
CA LEU A 161 14.86 7.43 1.67
C LEU A 161 16.19 6.69 1.65
N ALA A 162 16.48 5.85 0.65
CA ALA A 162 17.75 5.13 0.57
C ALA A 162 18.94 6.09 0.44
N ARG A 163 18.77 7.22 -0.27
CA ARG A 163 19.80 8.27 -0.40
C ARG A 163 20.07 9.02 0.90
N TYR A 164 19.10 9.04 1.80
CA TYR A 164 19.15 9.79 3.05
C TYR A 164 19.41 8.91 4.27
N ARG A 165 19.54 7.59 4.09
CA ARG A 165 19.90 6.66 5.17
C ARG A 165 21.41 6.48 5.22
N GLN A 166 21.96 6.52 6.43
CA GLN A 166 23.35 6.20 6.72
C GLN A 166 23.43 5.16 7.84
N ARG A 167 24.62 4.62 8.07
CA ARG A 167 24.83 3.64 9.15
C ARG A 167 24.47 4.28 10.51
N GLY A 168 23.34 3.87 11.06
CA GLY A 168 22.86 4.33 12.38
C GLY A 168 21.72 5.36 12.37
N GLY A 169 21.25 5.83 11.20
CA GLY A 169 20.18 6.83 11.15
C GLY A 169 19.97 7.52 9.80
N PHE A 170 19.54 8.78 9.84
CA PHE A 170 19.29 9.59 8.65
C PHE A 170 20.30 10.74 8.53
N LEU A 171 20.55 11.19 7.30
CA LEU A 171 21.30 12.41 7.05
C LEU A 171 20.52 13.63 7.58
N PRO A 172 21.20 14.59 8.22
CA PRO A 172 20.56 15.83 8.64
C PRO A 172 20.23 16.70 7.41
N GLY A 173 19.23 17.57 7.56
CA GLY A 173 18.81 18.52 6.54
C GLY A 173 17.53 18.13 5.80
N GLU A 174 17.23 18.91 4.77
CA GLU A 174 16.07 18.73 3.90
C GLU A 174 16.23 17.48 3.04
N ARG A 175 15.16 16.70 2.91
CA ARG A 175 15.07 15.57 1.99
C ARG A 175 14.09 15.92 0.88
N LYS A 176 14.57 15.97 -0.35
CA LYS A 176 13.80 16.42 -1.51
C LYS A 176 13.02 15.26 -2.10
N ALA A 177 11.77 15.53 -2.46
CA ALA A 177 10.94 14.57 -3.16
C ALA A 177 11.47 14.39 -4.59
N THR A 178 11.56 13.14 -5.03
CA THR A 178 12.04 12.77 -6.37
C THR A 178 11.05 11.90 -7.13
N GLY A 179 10.05 11.34 -6.43
CA GLY A 179 8.95 10.60 -7.01
C GLY A 179 8.04 11.49 -7.88
N VAL A 180 7.44 10.88 -8.90
CA VAL A 180 6.39 11.52 -9.71
C VAL A 180 5.16 11.86 -8.85
N ALA A 181 4.31 12.75 -9.35
CA ALA A 181 3.02 13.06 -8.75
C ALA A 181 2.09 11.84 -8.77
N LEU A 182 1.86 11.24 -7.61
CA LEU A 182 0.90 10.14 -7.44
C LEU A 182 -0.48 10.67 -7.04
N GLU A 183 -1.53 10.09 -7.61
CA GLU A 183 -2.92 10.36 -7.21
C GLU A 183 -3.32 9.57 -5.96
N ASP A 184 -2.74 8.37 -5.76
CA ASP A 184 -2.98 7.50 -4.60
C ASP A 184 -1.68 6.85 -4.11
N ILE A 185 -1.70 6.32 -2.89
CA ILE A 185 -0.54 5.68 -2.26
C ILE A 185 -0.82 4.18 -2.11
N TRP A 186 0.01 3.33 -2.69
CA TRP A 186 -0.15 1.88 -2.54
C TRP A 186 0.43 1.38 -1.22
N LEU A 187 -0.40 0.71 -0.43
CA LEU A 187 -0.05 0.16 0.87
C LEU A 187 -0.33 -1.35 0.94
N PRO A 188 0.54 -2.14 1.61
CA PRO A 188 0.31 -3.56 1.77
C PRO A 188 -0.78 -3.83 2.83
N ALA A 189 -1.78 -4.62 2.49
CA ALA A 189 -2.89 -4.96 3.38
C ALA A 189 -2.80 -6.40 3.91
N LEU A 190 -2.51 -7.36 3.02
CA LEU A 190 -2.43 -8.79 3.34
C LEU A 190 -1.18 -9.39 2.72
N TRP A 191 -0.51 -10.27 3.46
CA TRP A 191 0.52 -11.17 2.95
C TRP A 191 0.27 -12.59 3.45
N ASN A 192 0.29 -13.57 2.55
CA ASN A 192 0.09 -14.98 2.89
C ASN A 192 -1.15 -15.21 3.76
N ASN A 193 -2.26 -14.54 3.42
CA ASN A 193 -3.53 -14.57 4.14
C ASN A 193 -3.47 -14.03 5.57
N ARG A 194 -2.51 -13.16 5.89
CA ARG A 194 -2.39 -12.49 7.19
C ARG A 194 -2.40 -10.97 7.02
N PRO A 195 -3.16 -10.24 7.85
CA PRO A 195 -3.09 -8.79 7.91
C PRO A 195 -1.67 -8.30 8.20
N VAL A 196 -1.29 -7.23 7.53
CA VAL A 196 -0.06 -6.51 7.86
C VAL A 196 -0.25 -5.77 9.17
N GLN A 197 0.35 -6.27 10.25
CA GLN A 197 0.17 -5.70 11.61
C GLN A 197 1.05 -4.49 11.90
N THR A 198 2.13 -4.28 11.14
CA THR A 198 3.16 -3.28 11.42
C THR A 198 3.09 -2.06 10.50
N LEU A 199 1.94 -1.82 9.85
CA LEU A 199 1.76 -0.66 8.99
C LEU A 199 1.17 0.50 9.79
N GLN A 200 1.94 1.57 9.91
CA GLN A 200 1.55 2.74 10.70
C GLN A 200 1.82 4.02 9.90
N LEU A 201 0.90 4.97 9.96
CA LEU A 201 1.00 6.22 9.23
C LEU A 201 0.90 7.42 10.16
N CYS A 202 1.68 8.46 9.90
CA CYS A 202 1.45 9.77 10.52
C CYS A 202 1.64 10.90 9.52
N PHE A 203 1.06 12.05 9.85
CA PHE A 203 1.16 13.28 9.10
C PHE A 203 1.96 14.33 9.88
N SER A 204 2.69 15.19 9.16
CA SER A 204 3.33 16.37 9.71
C SER A 204 3.27 17.52 8.70
N GLU A 205 2.92 18.73 9.14
CA GLU A 205 2.95 19.91 8.24
C GLU A 205 4.37 20.26 7.79
N ILE A 206 5.35 19.95 8.63
CA ILE A 206 6.77 20.23 8.40
C ILE A 206 7.51 18.91 8.34
N GLN A 207 8.50 18.81 7.45
CA GLN A 207 9.35 17.65 7.33
C GLN A 207 9.99 17.30 8.69
N LEU A 208 9.79 16.07 9.17
CA LEU A 208 10.38 15.60 10.41
C LEU A 208 11.91 15.59 10.31
N SER A 209 12.58 16.02 11.38
CA SER A 209 14.04 15.97 11.42
C SER A 209 14.55 14.53 11.52
N ALA A 210 15.81 14.30 11.11
CA ALA A 210 16.48 13.01 11.23
C ALA A 210 16.34 12.39 12.64
N ALA A 211 16.59 13.18 13.69
CA ALA A 211 16.45 12.72 15.08
C ALA A 211 15.02 12.28 15.44
N ARG A 212 13.99 12.94 14.90
CA ARG A 212 12.59 12.55 15.13
C ARG A 212 12.26 11.25 14.38
N LEU A 213 12.72 11.10 13.14
CA LEU A 213 12.55 9.86 12.38
C LEU A 213 13.22 8.69 13.10
N GLU A 214 14.46 8.86 13.55
CA GLU A 214 15.18 7.83 14.31
C GLU A 214 14.46 7.45 15.60
N ARG A 215 13.93 8.43 16.34
CA ARG A 215 13.15 8.16 17.55
C ARG A 215 11.91 7.33 17.22
N LEU A 216 11.19 7.64 16.14
CA LEU A 216 10.00 6.89 15.74
C LEU A 216 10.34 5.47 15.27
N GLU A 217 11.50 5.22 14.66
CA GLU A 217 11.95 3.85 14.35
C GLU A 217 12.35 3.07 15.61
N LYS A 218 13.08 3.71 16.54
CA LYS A 218 13.66 3.06 17.73
C LYS A 218 12.69 2.87 18.89
N ASP A 219 11.70 3.76 19.05
CA ASP A 219 10.76 3.75 20.17
C ASP A 219 9.32 3.48 19.71
N ALA A 220 8.87 2.25 19.94
CA ALA A 220 7.53 1.81 19.62
C ALA A 220 6.43 2.59 20.38
N VAL A 221 6.70 3.07 21.60
CA VAL A 221 5.72 3.85 22.37
C VAL A 221 5.51 5.20 21.71
N SER A 222 6.60 5.92 21.41
CA SER A 222 6.52 7.18 20.66
C SER A 222 5.83 6.99 19.30
N ARG A 223 6.12 5.90 18.60
CA ARG A 223 5.49 5.59 17.30
C ARG A 223 3.99 5.32 17.44
N ASN A 224 3.56 4.52 18.40
CA ASN A 224 2.16 4.21 18.66
C ASN A 224 1.34 5.42 19.12
N GLN A 225 1.96 6.37 19.82
CA GLN A 225 1.31 7.62 20.21
C GLN A 225 1.12 8.58 19.02
N ARG A 226 2.03 8.52 18.04
CA ARG A 226 2.07 9.47 16.92
C ARG A 226 1.34 8.96 15.68
N CYS A 227 1.33 7.65 15.44
CA CYS A 227 0.89 7.04 14.20
C CYS A 227 -0.43 6.27 14.36
N ASN A 228 -1.20 6.22 13.28
CA ASN A 228 -2.42 5.43 13.17
C ASN A 228 -2.17 4.17 12.34
N SER A 229 -2.84 3.07 12.68
CA SER A 229 -2.74 1.81 11.94
C SER A 229 -4.11 1.52 11.30
N PRO A 230 -4.36 1.95 10.05
CA PRO A 230 -5.63 1.71 9.41
C PRO A 230 -5.78 0.22 9.07
N ASP A 231 -6.99 -0.32 9.22
CA ASP A 231 -7.30 -1.64 8.68
C ASP A 231 -7.58 -1.52 7.18
N LEU A 232 -6.62 -1.99 6.39
CA LEU A 232 -6.67 -1.92 4.94
C LEU A 232 -7.28 -3.17 4.30
N SER A 233 -7.64 -4.20 5.05
CA SER A 233 -8.07 -5.47 4.44
C SER A 233 -9.40 -5.30 3.69
N GLY A 234 -9.36 -5.44 2.36
CA GLY A 234 -10.50 -5.30 1.47
C GLY A 234 -11.01 -6.63 0.95
N SER A 235 -12.33 -6.84 0.93
CA SER A 235 -12.97 -7.98 0.26
C SER A 235 -14.38 -7.59 -0.18
N LYS A 236 -14.94 -8.24 -1.21
CA LYS A 236 -16.33 -7.95 -1.61
C LYS A 236 -17.27 -8.15 -0.43
N LYS A 237 -17.11 -9.23 0.32
CA LYS A 237 -17.94 -9.53 1.48
C LYS A 237 -17.92 -8.36 2.47
N ARG A 238 -16.73 -7.85 2.80
CA ARG A 238 -16.58 -6.71 3.71
C ARG A 238 -17.24 -5.44 3.15
N PHE A 239 -17.09 -5.15 1.86
CA PHE A 239 -17.72 -3.98 1.22
C PHE A 239 -19.25 -4.06 1.22
N THR A 240 -19.83 -5.24 0.99
CA THR A 240 -21.28 -5.45 1.05
C THR A 240 -21.82 -5.39 2.48
N ASP A 241 -21.05 -5.85 3.47
CA ASP A 241 -21.47 -5.88 4.88
C ASP A 241 -21.21 -4.52 5.61
N LEU A 242 -20.37 -3.64 5.05
CA LEU A 242 -19.91 -2.39 5.69
C LEU A 242 -21.05 -1.44 6.12
N TYR A 243 -22.14 -1.40 5.36
CA TYR A 243 -23.30 -0.52 5.60
C TYR A 243 -24.57 -1.28 6.01
N LYS A 244 -24.49 -2.61 6.09
CA LYS A 244 -25.67 -3.44 6.38
C LYS A 244 -26.16 -3.16 7.81
N GLY A 245 -27.31 -2.50 7.92
CA GLY A 245 -27.93 -2.16 9.21
C GLY A 245 -27.36 -0.91 9.89
N LYS A 246 -26.61 -0.05 9.18
CA LYS A 246 -26.21 1.28 9.66
C LYS A 246 -27.19 2.36 9.20
N PRO A 247 -27.31 3.50 9.91
CA PRO A 247 -28.26 4.57 9.57
C PRO A 247 -28.10 5.13 8.15
N ASP A 248 -26.90 5.00 7.59
CA ASP A 248 -26.54 5.48 6.25
C ASP A 248 -26.52 4.35 5.20
N GLY A 249 -27.22 3.24 5.45
CA GLY A 249 -27.34 2.07 4.58
C GLY A 249 -28.58 2.10 3.69
#